data_AF-A0A376W5F8-F1
#
_entry.id   AF-A0A376W5F8-F1
#
_cell.length_a   1.000
_cell.length_b   1.000
_cell.length_c   1.000
_cell.angle_alpha   90.00
_cell.angle_beta   90.00
_cell.angle_gamma   90.00
#
_symmetry.space_group_name_H-M   'P 1'
#
loop_
_entity.id
_entity.type
_entity.pdbx_description
1 polymer ?
#
loop_
_entity_poly.entity_id
_entity_poly.type
_entity_poly.pdbx_seq_one_letter_code
_entity_poly.pdbx_strand_id
1 'polypeptide(L)'
;MKKTSIVWFLGYFYWNGFNIISFKYLGAEIAGFVGMSMSIMRAGQNIAISILNSQMTLYASNIAMGKIDEARRVFKKYFIISFLLLISGYSIFYIFYYVKPDFFLFKKVLPLEQMIYVSIFFAFTFIISGTETFIRCFKVEKFVITQTINSILTPFLFVLGLNLHYQYFCLPIISVLIVSILTLYISRRFYTGYSNAKNT
;
A
#
# COMPACT_ATOMS: atom_id res chain seq x y z
N MET A 1 13.17 -23.58 0.86
CA MET A 1 13.14 -22.16 0.41
C MET A 1 13.29 -21.25 1.62
N LYS A 2 14.14 -20.20 1.56
CA LYS A 2 14.19 -19.19 2.63
C LYS A 2 12.81 -18.48 2.70
N LYS A 3 12.30 -18.19 3.90
CA LYS A 3 11.00 -17.51 4.10
C LYS A 3 10.88 -16.23 3.26
N THR A 4 11.99 -15.52 3.10
CA THR A 4 12.12 -14.31 2.28
C THR A 4 11.83 -14.57 0.80
N SER A 5 12.29 -15.68 0.21
CA SER A 5 12.04 -16.01 -1.20
C SER A 5 10.56 -16.24 -1.50
N ILE A 6 9.81 -16.82 -0.56
CA ILE A 6 8.36 -17.03 -0.69
C ILE A 6 7.64 -15.68 -0.70
N VAL A 7 8.00 -14.76 0.19
CA VAL A 7 7.40 -13.41 0.25
C VAL A 7 7.65 -12.64 -1.04
N TRP A 8 8.87 -12.71 -1.59
CA TRP A 8 9.20 -12.05 -2.86
C TRP A 8 8.41 -12.62 -4.04
N PHE A 9 8.32 -13.95 -4.12
CA PHE A 9 7.52 -14.62 -5.15
C PHE A 9 6.04 -14.23 -5.06
N LEU A 10 5.45 -14.33 -3.87
CA LEU A 10 4.05 -13.95 -3.64
C LEU A 10 3.80 -12.46 -3.89
N GLY A 11 4.75 -11.60 -3.52
CA GLY A 11 4.68 -10.17 -3.81
C GLY A 11 4.67 -9.85 -5.30
N TYR A 12 5.44 -10.59 -6.11
CA TYR A 12 5.40 -10.45 -7.58
C TYR A 12 4.02 -10.77 -8.14
N PHE A 13 3.41 -11.87 -7.68
CA PHE A 13 2.05 -12.26 -8.06
C PHE A 13 0.99 -11.31 -7.52
N TYR A 14 1.17 -10.72 -6.35
CA TYR A 14 0.27 -9.70 -5.83
C TYR A 14 0.21 -8.48 -6.76
N TRP A 15 1.36 -7.96 -7.18
CA TRP A 15 1.40 -6.75 -8.00
C TRP A 15 1.00 -6.98 -9.46
N ASN A 16 1.38 -8.11 -10.04
CA ASN A 16 1.07 -8.43 -11.44
C ASN A 16 -0.23 -9.21 -11.61
N GLY A 17 -0.74 -9.80 -10.53
CA GLY A 17 -1.92 -10.67 -10.54
C GLY A 17 -3.16 -9.95 -11.03
N PHE A 18 -3.38 -8.70 -10.64
CA PHE A 18 -4.53 -7.91 -11.10
C PHE A 18 -4.58 -7.81 -12.62
N ASN A 19 -3.46 -7.48 -13.27
CA ASN A 19 -3.41 -7.42 -14.73
C ASN A 19 -3.67 -8.79 -15.35
N ILE A 20 -3.00 -9.86 -14.88
CA ILE A 20 -3.18 -11.21 -15.42
C ILE A 20 -4.64 -11.69 -15.27
N ILE A 21 -5.24 -11.44 -14.11
CA ILE A 21 -6.64 -11.77 -13.84
C ILE A 21 -7.56 -10.95 -14.76
N SER A 22 -7.35 -9.64 -14.86
CA SER A 22 -8.16 -8.79 -15.74
C SER A 22 -8.05 -9.20 -17.21
N PHE A 23 -6.86 -9.57 -17.69
CA PHE A 23 -6.68 -10.08 -19.06
C PHE A 23 -7.52 -11.33 -19.32
N LYS A 24 -7.56 -12.25 -18.36
CA LYS A 24 -8.33 -13.49 -18.46
C LYS A 24 -9.85 -13.28 -18.37
N TYR A 25 -10.31 -12.42 -17.47
CA TYR A 25 -11.74 -12.29 -17.15
C TYR A 25 -12.46 -11.14 -17.86
N LEU A 26 -11.74 -10.06 -18.21
CA LEU A 26 -12.33 -8.82 -18.74
C LEU A 26 -11.85 -8.50 -20.17
N GLY A 27 -10.92 -9.29 -20.71
CA GLY A 27 -10.31 -9.04 -22.02
C GLY A 27 -9.19 -8.00 -21.98
N ALA A 28 -8.47 -7.89 -23.10
CA ALA A 28 -7.24 -7.11 -23.19
C ALA A 28 -7.45 -5.59 -22.99
N GLU A 29 -8.55 -5.05 -23.50
CA GLU A 29 -8.83 -3.61 -23.43
C GLU A 29 -9.06 -3.15 -21.99
N ILE A 30 -10.00 -3.79 -21.27
CA ILE A 30 -10.30 -3.45 -19.87
C ILE A 30 -9.10 -3.74 -18.96
N ALA A 31 -8.35 -4.82 -19.22
CA ALA A 31 -7.11 -5.09 -18.50
C ALA A 31 -6.07 -3.98 -18.67
N GLY A 32 -6.00 -3.38 -19.86
CA GLY A 32 -5.19 -2.19 -20.12
C GLY A 32 -5.60 -1.00 -19.22
N PHE A 33 -6.90 -0.73 -19.12
CA PHE A 33 -7.42 0.34 -18.25
C PHE A 33 -7.14 0.07 -16.76
N VAL A 34 -7.33 -1.18 -16.29
CA VAL A 34 -6.99 -1.59 -14.93
C VAL A 34 -5.50 -1.36 -14.64
N GLY A 35 -4.63 -1.83 -15.54
CA GLY A 35 -3.19 -1.70 -15.39
C GLY A 35 -2.71 -0.25 -15.38
N MET A 36 -3.26 0.59 -16.26
CA MET A 36 -2.96 2.02 -16.28
C MET A 36 -3.41 2.72 -15.00
N SER A 37 -4.64 2.44 -14.56
CA SER A 37 -5.23 3.01 -13.34
C SER A 37 -4.40 2.67 -12.09
N MET A 38 -4.01 1.40 -11.97
CA MET A 38 -3.12 0.94 -10.90
C MET A 38 -1.76 1.63 -10.96
N SER A 39 -1.19 1.79 -12.16
CA SER A 39 0.14 2.39 -12.34
C SER A 39 0.17 3.84 -11.89
N ILE A 40 -0.86 4.63 -12.25
CA ILE A 40 -0.97 6.04 -11.84
C ILE A 40 -1.10 6.17 -10.31
N MET A 41 -2.02 5.39 -9.71
CA MET A 41 -2.22 5.47 -8.25
C MET A 41 -1.00 4.96 -7.48
N ARG A 42 -0.37 3.89 -7.97
CA ARG A 42 0.90 3.40 -7.42
C ARG A 42 2.03 4.41 -7.52
N ALA A 43 2.11 5.18 -8.61
CA ALA A 43 3.10 6.23 -8.75
C ALA A 43 2.92 7.31 -7.65
N GLY A 44 1.68 7.73 -7.39
CA GLY A 44 1.36 8.63 -6.28
C GLY A 44 1.80 8.07 -4.92
N GLN A 45 1.49 6.79 -4.65
CA GLN A 45 1.95 6.10 -3.45
C GLN A 45 3.48 6.06 -3.34
N ASN A 46 4.18 5.74 -4.43
CA ASN A 46 5.65 5.65 -4.44
C ASN A 46 6.30 7.01 -4.10
N ILE A 47 5.75 8.11 -4.60
CA ILE A 47 6.19 9.46 -4.25
C ILE A 47 6.02 9.68 -2.74
N ALA A 48 4.86 9.36 -2.17
CA ALA A 48 4.63 9.51 -0.73
C ALA A 48 5.57 8.64 0.12
N ILE A 49 5.83 7.39 -0.29
CA ILE A 49 6.77 6.48 0.38
C ILE A 49 8.22 6.96 0.27
N SER A 50 8.61 7.62 -0.83
CA SER A 50 9.97 8.14 -1.00
C SER A 50 10.36 9.13 0.10
N ILE A 51 9.40 9.94 0.59
CA ILE A 51 9.60 10.84 1.71
C ILE A 51 9.91 10.07 2.99
N LEU A 52 9.19 8.98 3.27
CA LEU A 52 9.50 8.13 4.43
C LEU A 52 10.88 7.48 4.31
N ASN A 53 11.22 7.02 3.11
CA ASN A 53 12.51 6.40 2.82
C ASN A 53 13.67 7.36 3.04
N SER A 54 13.51 8.64 2.68
CA SER A 54 14.55 9.68 2.87
C SER A 54 14.95 9.88 4.34
N GLN A 55 14.07 9.49 5.26
CA GLN A 55 14.27 9.66 6.71
C GLN A 55 14.74 8.37 7.41
N MET A 56 14.93 7.27 6.67
CA MET A 56 15.33 5.98 7.26
C MET A 56 16.62 6.05 8.07
N THR A 57 17.62 6.80 7.60
CA THR A 57 18.88 6.99 8.33
C THR A 57 18.66 7.66 9.68
N LEU A 58 17.79 8.68 9.73
CA LEU A 58 17.44 9.38 10.96
C LEU A 58 16.68 8.46 11.94
N TYR A 59 15.74 7.65 11.44
CA TYR A 59 15.04 6.65 12.25
C TYR A 59 16.02 5.64 12.85
N ALA A 60 16.86 5.04 12.00
CA ALA A 60 17.83 4.01 12.39
C ALA A 60 18.86 4.55 13.39
N SER A 61 19.35 5.78 13.20
CA SER A 61 20.28 6.43 14.14
C SER A 61 19.65 6.64 15.52
N ASN A 62 18.43 7.17 15.57
CA ASN A 62 17.72 7.34 16.84
C ASN A 62 17.45 6.00 17.53
N ILE A 63 17.10 4.96 16.76
CA ILE A 63 16.91 3.60 17.29
C ILE A 63 18.21 3.04 17.88
N ALA A 64 19.34 3.19 17.18
CA ALA A 64 20.66 2.75 17.64
C ALA A 64 21.10 3.47 18.93
N MET A 65 20.82 4.77 19.03
CA MET A 65 21.03 5.57 20.25
C MET A 65 20.03 5.27 21.37
N GLY A 66 19.04 4.42 21.14
CA GLY A 66 18.00 4.11 22.11
C GLY A 66 16.92 5.17 22.28
N LYS A 67 16.91 6.22 21.46
CA LYS A 67 15.92 7.29 21.45
C LYS A 67 14.68 6.85 20.66
N ILE A 68 13.99 5.81 21.12
CA ILE A 68 12.88 5.18 20.39
C ILE A 68 11.68 6.11 20.26
N ASP A 69 11.34 6.87 21.31
CA ASP A 69 10.28 7.85 21.24
C ASP A 69 10.59 8.98 20.26
N GLU A 70 11.86 9.35 20.12
CA GLU A 70 12.29 10.30 19.09
C GLU A 70 12.09 9.74 17.69
N ALA A 71 12.57 8.52 17.45
CA ALA A 71 12.35 7.84 16.17
C ALA A 71 10.86 7.78 15.81
N ARG A 72 10.00 7.45 16.78
CA ARG A 72 8.54 7.39 16.59
C ARG A 72 7.93 8.76 16.32
N ARG A 73 8.36 9.79 17.03
CA ARG A 73 7.90 11.18 16.85
C ARG A 73 8.22 11.67 15.44
N VAL A 74 9.47 11.49 15.00
CA VAL A 74 9.92 11.88 13.65
C VAL A 74 9.17 11.06 12.59
N PHE A 75 9.05 9.74 12.77
CA PHE A 75 8.29 8.89 11.86
C PHE A 75 6.82 9.34 11.74
N LYS A 76 6.12 9.58 12.85
CA LYS A 76 4.72 10.02 12.84
C LYS A 76 4.55 11.35 12.08
N LYS A 77 5.48 12.29 12.28
CA LYS A 77 5.48 13.58 11.56
C LYS A 77 5.53 13.34 10.04
N TYR A 78 6.54 12.61 9.56
CA TYR A 78 6.70 12.38 8.13
C TYR A 78 5.64 11.44 7.54
N PHE A 79 5.12 10.49 8.32
CA PHE A 79 4.02 9.64 7.90
C PHE A 79 2.75 10.45 7.62
N ILE A 80 2.42 11.41 8.49
CA ILE A 80 1.28 12.31 8.27
C ILE A 80 1.53 13.19 7.04
N ILE A 81 2.73 13.78 6.90
CA ILE A 81 3.08 14.62 5.74
C ILE A 81 2.96 13.82 4.44
N SER A 82 3.56 12.62 4.38
CA SER A 82 3.48 11.73 3.23
C SER A 82 2.05 11.31 2.91
N PHE A 83 1.23 11.02 3.93
CA PHE A 83 -0.17 10.64 3.72
C PHE A 83 -0.99 11.81 3.19
N LEU A 84 -0.82 13.02 3.74
CA LEU A 84 -1.47 14.22 3.23
C LEU A 84 -1.04 14.52 1.79
N LEU A 85 0.25 14.35 1.47
CA LEU A 85 0.73 14.49 0.11
C LEU A 85 0.04 13.49 -0.83
N LEU A 86 -0.07 12.23 -0.43
CA LEU A 86 -0.76 11.20 -1.21
C LEU A 86 -2.21 11.58 -1.51
N ILE A 87 -2.97 11.93 -0.47
CA ILE A 87 -4.38 12.32 -0.62
C ILE A 87 -4.49 13.58 -1.48
N SER A 88 -3.63 14.58 -1.29
CA SER A 88 -3.63 15.79 -2.12
C SER A 88 -3.34 15.49 -3.60
N GLY A 89 -2.41 14.58 -3.88
CA GLY A 89 -2.10 14.13 -5.25
C GLY A 89 -3.29 13.42 -5.91
N TYR A 90 -4.00 12.58 -5.16
CA TYR A 90 -5.23 11.96 -5.64
C TYR A 90 -6.36 12.97 -5.85
N SER A 91 -6.54 13.93 -4.93
CA SER A 91 -7.53 15.00 -5.10
C SER A 91 -7.26 15.83 -6.35
N ILE A 92 -6.00 16.21 -6.59
CA ILE A 92 -5.59 16.93 -7.81
C ILE A 92 -5.92 16.10 -9.06
N PHE A 93 -5.60 14.80 -9.05
CA PHE A 93 -5.97 13.91 -10.16
C PHE A 93 -7.47 13.93 -10.44
N TYR A 94 -8.33 13.83 -9.41
CA TYR A 94 -9.78 13.86 -9.59
C TYR A 94 -10.33 15.21 -10.06
N ILE A 95 -9.76 16.32 -9.58
CA ILE A 95 -10.11 17.66 -10.06
C ILE A 95 -9.81 17.74 -11.57
N PHE A 96 -8.64 17.30 -12.01
CA PHE A 96 -8.32 17.31 -13.44
C PHE A 96 -9.20 16.36 -14.26
N TYR A 97 -9.51 15.18 -13.73
CA TYR A 97 -10.44 14.24 -14.37
C TYR A 97 -11.79 14.93 -14.61
N TYR A 98 -12.34 15.59 -13.58
CA TYR A 98 -13.65 16.23 -13.67
C TYR A 98 -13.66 17.45 -14.59
N VAL A 99 -12.61 18.29 -14.57
CA VAL A 99 -12.54 19.54 -15.37
C VAL A 99 -12.22 19.27 -16.84
N LYS A 100 -11.45 18.22 -17.15
CA LYS A 100 -11.03 17.88 -18.52
C LYS A 100 -11.19 16.38 -18.81
N PRO A 101 -12.40 15.81 -18.76
CA PRO A 101 -12.61 14.37 -18.94
C PRO A 101 -12.16 13.86 -20.32
N ASP A 102 -12.15 14.73 -21.33
CA ASP A 102 -11.69 14.41 -22.68
C ASP A 102 -10.18 14.30 -22.86
N PHE A 103 -9.40 14.64 -21.84
CA PHE A 103 -7.96 14.52 -21.88
C PHE A 103 -7.53 13.07 -22.13
N PHE A 104 -6.54 12.86 -23.01
CA PHE A 104 -6.19 11.54 -23.53
C PHE A 104 -5.90 10.49 -22.45
N LEU A 105 -5.39 10.93 -21.28
CA LEU A 105 -5.09 10.05 -20.16
C LEU A 105 -6.36 9.47 -19.53
N PHE A 106 -7.41 10.28 -19.38
CA PHE A 106 -8.65 9.87 -18.72
C PHE A 106 -9.47 8.90 -19.58
N LYS A 107 -9.22 8.88 -20.90
CA LYS A 107 -9.76 7.86 -21.83
C LYS A 107 -9.06 6.50 -21.72
N LYS A 108 -7.93 6.42 -20.98
CA LYS A 108 -7.09 5.22 -20.85
C LYS A 108 -7.08 4.65 -19.43
N VAL A 109 -7.87 5.21 -18.52
CA VAL A 109 -8.02 4.74 -17.15
C VAL A 109 -9.45 4.24 -16.96
N LEU A 110 -9.69 3.60 -15.82
CA LEU A 110 -11.02 3.17 -15.45
C LEU A 110 -11.97 4.36 -15.26
N PRO A 111 -13.29 4.15 -15.35
CA PRO A 111 -14.29 5.16 -15.01
C PRO A 111 -14.07 5.73 -13.61
N LEU A 112 -14.52 6.97 -13.39
CA LEU A 112 -14.29 7.73 -12.15
C LEU A 112 -14.62 6.94 -10.87
N GLU A 113 -15.76 6.26 -10.84
CA GLU A 113 -16.19 5.43 -9.69
C GLU A 113 -15.15 4.35 -9.36
N GLN A 114 -14.63 3.69 -10.38
CA GLN A 114 -13.65 2.61 -10.25
C GLN A 114 -12.29 3.17 -9.81
N MET A 115 -11.91 4.34 -10.30
CA MET A 115 -10.70 5.04 -9.87
C MET A 115 -10.71 5.34 -8.37
N ILE A 116 -11.86 5.74 -7.82
CA ILE A 116 -12.02 5.99 -6.38
C ILE A 116 -11.63 4.74 -5.58
N TYR A 117 -12.12 3.56 -5.95
CA TYR A 117 -11.74 2.31 -5.29
C TYR A 117 -10.23 2.01 -5.41
N VAL A 118 -9.64 2.21 -6.59
CA VAL A 118 -8.18 2.03 -6.77
C VAL A 118 -7.41 2.98 -5.85
N SER A 119 -7.81 4.24 -5.74
CA SER A 119 -7.13 5.21 -4.87
C SER A 119 -7.24 4.86 -3.38
N ILE A 120 -8.41 4.40 -2.92
CA ILE A 120 -8.63 3.94 -1.55
C ILE A 120 -7.75 2.71 -1.27
N PHE A 121 -7.70 1.76 -2.20
CA PHE A 121 -6.83 0.60 -2.11
C PHE A 121 -5.36 1.00 -1.90
N PHE A 122 -4.83 1.92 -2.71
CA PHE A 122 -3.45 2.38 -2.57
C PHE A 122 -3.22 3.25 -1.33
N ALA A 123 -4.23 3.95 -0.81
CA ALA A 123 -4.14 4.66 0.46
C ALA A 123 -3.93 3.69 1.64
N PHE A 124 -4.65 2.57 1.69
CA PHE A 124 -4.41 1.53 2.71
C PHE A 124 -3.07 0.82 2.52
N THR A 125 -2.70 0.52 1.28
CA THR A 125 -1.38 -0.07 0.99
C THR A 125 -0.23 0.87 1.35
N PHE A 126 -0.46 2.20 1.36
CA PHE A 126 0.52 3.17 1.85
C PHE A 126 0.70 3.02 3.36
N ILE A 127 -0.38 2.85 4.12
CA ILE A 127 -0.33 2.66 5.59
C ILE A 127 0.50 1.41 5.93
N ILE A 128 0.25 0.31 5.22
CA ILE A 128 1.02 -0.94 5.37
C ILE A 128 2.50 -0.66 5.07
N SER A 129 2.81 -0.19 3.87
CA SER A 129 4.19 -0.02 3.38
C SER A 129 4.99 1.00 4.22
N GLY A 130 4.36 2.10 4.63
CA GLY A 130 5.00 3.11 5.48
C GLY A 130 5.32 2.57 6.88
N THR A 131 4.42 1.78 7.47
CA THR A 131 4.65 1.13 8.76
C THR A 131 5.75 0.08 8.68
N GLU A 132 5.75 -0.74 7.62
CA GLU A 132 6.80 -1.73 7.38
C GLU A 132 8.17 -1.07 7.25
N THR A 133 8.26 0.04 6.51
CA THR A 133 9.50 0.79 6.31
C THR A 133 10.14 1.20 7.64
N PHE A 134 9.34 1.72 8.56
CA PHE A 134 9.85 2.12 9.88
C PHE A 134 10.26 0.93 10.76
N ILE A 135 9.48 -0.15 10.75
CA ILE A 135 9.83 -1.36 11.52
C ILE A 135 11.12 -2.01 11.01
N ARG A 136 11.39 -1.95 9.70
CA ARG A 136 12.65 -2.45 9.14
C ARG A 136 13.89 -1.72 9.70
N CYS A 137 13.75 -0.48 10.18
CA CYS A 137 14.84 0.24 10.86
C CYS A 137 15.27 -0.43 12.18
N PHE A 138 14.44 -1.30 12.76
CA PHE A 138 14.79 -2.15 13.91
C PHE A 138 15.50 -3.46 13.51
N LYS A 139 15.77 -3.66 12.21
CA LYS A 139 16.40 -4.87 11.64
C LYS A 139 15.62 -6.17 11.92
N VAL A 140 14.28 -6.08 11.98
CA VAL A 140 13.39 -7.23 12.20
C VAL A 140 12.36 -7.37 11.08
N GLU A 141 12.11 -8.60 10.63
CA GLU A 141 11.10 -8.92 9.62
C GLU A 141 9.81 -9.49 10.25
N LYS A 142 8.96 -8.60 10.78
CA LYS A 142 7.72 -9.01 11.47
C LYS A 142 6.52 -9.29 10.56
N PHE A 143 6.53 -8.77 9.35
CA PHE A 143 5.35 -8.72 8.48
C PHE A 143 5.31 -9.81 7.39
N VAL A 144 6.16 -10.84 7.50
CA VAL A 144 6.20 -11.96 6.55
C VAL A 144 4.84 -12.65 6.43
N ILE A 145 4.19 -12.94 7.58
CA ILE A 145 2.88 -13.61 7.61
C ILE A 145 1.78 -12.70 7.07
N THR A 146 1.72 -11.45 7.52
CA THR A 146 0.73 -10.48 7.04
C THR A 146 0.84 -10.25 5.55
N GLN A 147 2.05 -10.19 5.00
CA GLN A 147 2.26 -10.06 3.56
C GLN A 147 1.93 -11.32 2.77
N THR A 148 2.16 -12.50 3.34
CA THR A 148 1.73 -13.76 2.73
C THR A 148 0.21 -13.81 2.62
N ILE A 149 -0.51 -13.47 3.69
CA ILE A 149 -1.97 -13.39 3.71
C ILE A 149 -2.45 -12.35 2.69
N ASN A 150 -1.88 -11.15 2.70
CA ASN A 150 -2.26 -10.06 1.79
C ASN A 150 -2.06 -10.45 0.31
N SER A 151 -0.96 -11.15 0.01
CA SER A 151 -0.59 -11.57 -1.34
C SER A 151 -1.52 -12.62 -1.93
N ILE A 152 -2.17 -13.42 -1.09
CA ILE A 152 -3.13 -14.46 -1.51
C ILE A 152 -4.56 -13.92 -1.47
N LEU A 153 -4.94 -13.29 -0.36
CA LEU A 153 -6.31 -12.85 -0.10
C LEU A 153 -6.75 -11.76 -1.09
N THR A 154 -5.87 -10.81 -1.41
CA THR A 154 -6.27 -9.66 -2.23
C THR A 154 -6.55 -10.04 -3.69
N PRO A 155 -5.69 -10.80 -4.40
CA PRO A 155 -6.04 -11.28 -5.74
C PRO A 155 -7.24 -12.23 -5.73
N PHE A 156 -7.39 -13.05 -4.68
CA PHE A 156 -8.57 -13.91 -4.53
C PHE A 156 -9.86 -13.08 -4.43
N LEU A 157 -9.89 -12.04 -3.59
CA LEU A 157 -11.05 -11.14 -3.49
C LEU A 157 -11.31 -10.35 -4.77
N PHE A 158 -10.26 -10.03 -5.53
CA PHE A 158 -10.41 -9.44 -6.86
C PHE A 158 -11.15 -10.39 -7.80
N VAL A 159 -10.71 -11.66 -7.91
CA VAL A 159 -11.40 -12.69 -8.70
C VAL A 159 -12.84 -12.87 -8.24
N LEU A 160 -13.07 -12.96 -6.93
CA LEU A 160 -14.42 -13.08 -6.37
C LEU A 160 -15.30 -11.89 -6.76
N GLY A 161 -14.77 -10.67 -6.68
CA GLY A 161 -15.48 -9.45 -7.07
C GLY A 161 -15.90 -9.46 -8.54
N LEU A 162 -15.03 -9.95 -9.43
CA LEU A 162 -15.34 -10.11 -10.85
C LEU A 162 -16.45 -11.13 -11.10
N ASN A 163 -16.43 -12.27 -10.40
CA ASN A 163 -17.48 -13.30 -10.57
C ASN A 163 -18.84 -12.87 -9.99
N LEU A 164 -18.84 -12.02 -8.96
CA LEU A 164 -20.06 -11.47 -8.36
C LEU A 164 -20.55 -10.19 -9.05
N HIS A 165 -19.90 -9.77 -10.15
CA HIS A 165 -20.17 -8.53 -10.88
C HIS A 165 -20.12 -7.25 -10.00
N TYR A 166 -19.33 -7.27 -8.93
CA TYR A 166 -19.05 -6.09 -8.13
C TYR A 166 -17.99 -5.19 -8.79
N GLN A 167 -17.93 -3.93 -8.37
CA GLN A 167 -16.90 -2.99 -8.80
C GLN A 167 -15.50 -3.51 -8.45
N TYR A 168 -14.56 -3.38 -9.39
CA TYR A 168 -13.35 -4.22 -9.44
C TYR A 168 -12.54 -4.23 -8.14
N PHE A 169 -12.22 -3.06 -7.60
CA PHE A 169 -11.40 -2.92 -6.39
C PHE A 169 -12.18 -2.89 -5.07
N CYS A 170 -13.52 -3.04 -5.10
CA CYS A 170 -14.34 -2.96 -3.90
C CYS A 170 -13.97 -4.03 -2.84
N LEU A 171 -13.91 -5.30 -3.24
CA LEU A 171 -13.52 -6.38 -2.31
C LEU A 171 -12.02 -6.35 -1.93
N PRO A 172 -11.07 -6.09 -2.85
CA PRO A 172 -9.66 -5.88 -2.49
C PRO A 172 -9.42 -4.79 -1.44
N ILE A 173 -10.27 -3.77 -1.33
CA ILE A 173 -10.14 -2.76 -0.27
C ILE A 173 -10.32 -3.39 1.10
N ILE A 174 -11.24 -4.35 1.24
CA ILE A 174 -11.52 -5.02 2.52
C ILE A 174 -10.28 -5.79 2.99
N SER A 175 -9.56 -6.48 2.11
CA SER A 175 -8.33 -7.17 2.50
C SER A 175 -7.24 -6.21 2.94
N VAL A 176 -6.97 -5.15 2.18
CA VAL A 176 -5.91 -4.19 2.55
C VAL A 176 -6.29 -3.38 3.80
N LEU A 177 -7.59 -3.12 4.03
CA LEU A 177 -8.07 -2.52 5.27
C LEU A 177 -7.74 -3.43 6.47
N ILE A 178 -8.13 -4.71 6.41
CA ILE A 178 -7.85 -5.68 7.47
C ILE A 178 -6.33 -5.79 7.72
N VAL A 179 -5.54 -5.93 6.65
CA VAL A 179 -4.08 -6.04 6.75
C VAL A 179 -3.46 -4.75 7.30
N SER A 180 -4.00 -3.57 6.96
CA SER A 180 -3.51 -2.31 7.52
C SER A 180 -3.77 -2.23 9.03
N ILE A 181 -4.94 -2.65 9.50
CA ILE A 181 -5.28 -2.69 10.93
C ILE A 181 -4.36 -3.67 11.67
N LEU A 182 -4.17 -4.88 11.13
CA LEU A 182 -3.26 -5.88 11.70
C LEU A 182 -1.82 -5.36 11.74
N THR A 183 -1.38 -4.67 10.68
CA THR A 183 -0.03 -4.08 10.60
C THR A 183 0.18 -3.02 11.70
N LEU A 184 -0.79 -2.12 11.88
CA LEU A 184 -0.76 -1.12 12.95
C LEU A 184 -0.81 -1.76 14.35
N TYR A 185 -1.60 -2.82 14.53
CA TYR A 185 -1.67 -3.54 15.81
C TYR A 185 -0.35 -4.24 16.15
N ILE A 186 0.23 -5.01 15.23
CA ILE A 186 1.53 -5.69 15.41
C ILE A 186 2.63 -4.66 15.69
N SER A 187 2.61 -3.55 14.96
CA SER A 187 3.53 -2.41 15.12
C SER A 187 3.43 -1.84 16.55
N ARG A 188 2.22 -1.53 17.02
CA ARG A 188 1.97 -1.05 18.40
C ARG A 188 2.48 -2.03 19.46
N ARG A 189 2.13 -3.32 19.33
CA ARG A 189 2.57 -4.37 20.26
C ARG A 189 4.09 -4.55 20.26
N PHE A 190 4.73 -4.34 19.12
CA PHE A 190 6.19 -4.37 19.06
C PHE A 190 6.82 -3.22 19.83
N TYR A 191 6.30 -2.00 19.72
CA TYR A 191 6.84 -0.86 20.45
C TYR A 191 6.73 -1.02 21.96
N THR A 192 5.57 -1.48 22.46
CA THR A 192 5.37 -1.67 23.89
C THR A 192 6.32 -2.73 24.45
N GLY A 193 6.48 -3.86 23.73
CA GLY A 193 7.45 -4.89 24.12
C GLY A 193 8.90 -4.42 24.08
N TYR A 194 9.27 -3.65 23.04
CA TYR A 194 10.64 -3.15 22.87
C TYR A 194 11.01 -2.09 23.93
N SER A 195 10.06 -1.22 24.30
CA SER A 195 10.27 -0.22 25.36
C SER A 195 10.43 -0.87 26.73
N ASN A 196 9.62 -1.89 27.04
CA ASN A 196 9.68 -2.58 28.33
C ASN A 196 11.01 -3.33 28.51
N ALA A 197 11.51 -4.00 27.47
CA ALA A 197 12.75 -4.77 27.51
C ALA A 197 14.03 -3.91 27.69
N LYS A 198 13.94 -2.59 27.53
CA LYS A 198 15.08 -1.67 27.70
C LYS A 198 15.08 -0.94 29.05
N ASN A 199 13.96 -0.99 29.77
CA ASN A 199 13.79 -0.40 31.10
C ASN A 199 13.98 -1.42 32.25
N THR A 200 14.21 -2.69 31.92
CA THR A 200 14.69 -3.78 32.78
C THR A 200 16.12 -4.10 32.43
#